data_AF-A0A328EMK4-F1
#
_entry.id   AF-A0A328EMK4-F1
#
_cell.length_a   1.000
_cell.length_b   1.000
_cell.length_c   1.000
_cell.angle_alpha   90.00
_cell.angle_beta   90.00
_cell.angle_gamma   90.00
#
_symmetry.space_group_name_H-M   'P 1'
#
loop_
_entity.id
_entity.type
_entity.pdbx_description
1 polymer ?
#
loop_
_entity_poly.entity_id
_entity_poly.type
_entity_poly.pdbx_seq_one_letter_code
_entity_poly.pdbx_strand_id
1 'polypeptide(L)'
;MSQGYIRDAFPMGWDYLKQNRQPLGDRENGKMRGDEFYAYIYPKNLAEFETVKIMTPDICGKPEMSIDLSGELYHTTTLYSFAFKPDVQKNPKFFLGLLNSKVIWYFLSVTGTPLRGGYLRFKTEYLKPFPIAESKPEQERAIETLVDYVLYLKSSGEPNKMDQASSLRVMTAYFEQLIDALVYEIYFPEEFSDSGKSPIHLLTQAQLPVLKELKGDKASILRDIFQRLYATDHPVRSMLFFLDSLETVRVIEAKSKMQ
;
A
#
# COMPACT_ATOMS: atom_id res chain seq x y z
N MET A 1 19.98 -21.67 12.92
CA MET A 1 18.91 -22.36 13.69
C MET A 1 19.28 -23.83 13.80
N SER A 2 19.25 -24.42 15.00
CA SER A 2 19.72 -25.81 15.20
C SER A 2 18.69 -26.84 14.74
N GLN A 3 19.14 -28.04 14.35
CA GLN A 3 18.25 -29.16 14.01
C GLN A 3 17.30 -29.51 15.15
N GLY A 4 17.81 -29.49 16.39
CA GLY A 4 17.00 -29.79 17.59
C GLY A 4 15.83 -28.82 17.73
N TYR A 5 16.08 -27.52 17.58
CA TYR A 5 15.01 -26.52 17.62
C TYR A 5 13.96 -26.76 16.52
N ILE A 6 14.38 -27.01 15.28
CA ILE A 6 13.45 -27.23 14.16
C ILE A 6 12.62 -28.50 14.40
N ARG A 7 13.25 -29.58 14.86
CA ARG A 7 12.56 -30.84 15.18
C ARG A 7 11.51 -30.66 16.27
N ASP A 8 11.86 -29.94 17.32
CA ASP A 8 11.01 -29.83 18.51
C ASP A 8 9.89 -28.81 18.31
N ALA A 9 10.16 -27.68 17.64
CA ALA A 9 9.18 -26.62 17.38
C ALA A 9 8.35 -26.85 16.09
N PHE A 10 8.92 -27.52 15.08
CA PHE A 10 8.31 -27.69 13.75
C PHE A 10 8.47 -29.14 13.24
N PRO A 11 7.87 -30.15 13.93
CA PRO A 11 8.11 -31.56 13.64
C PRO A 11 7.78 -31.95 12.18
N MET A 12 6.66 -31.46 11.63
CA MET A 12 6.31 -31.69 10.23
C MET A 12 7.30 -31.04 9.25
N GLY A 13 7.79 -29.84 9.59
CA GLY A 13 8.82 -29.15 8.80
C GLY A 13 10.14 -29.92 8.82
N TRP A 14 10.53 -30.46 9.97
CA TRP A 14 11.70 -31.32 10.09
C TRP A 14 11.60 -32.60 9.25
N ASP A 15 10.44 -33.27 9.27
CA ASP A 15 10.21 -34.45 8.44
C ASP A 15 10.29 -34.12 6.95
N TYR A 16 9.72 -32.99 6.53
CA TYR A 16 9.88 -32.48 5.16
C TYR A 16 11.34 -32.25 4.78
N LEU A 17 12.13 -31.60 5.65
CA LEU A 17 13.56 -31.36 5.40
C LEU A 17 14.33 -32.69 5.25
N LYS A 18 14.10 -33.66 6.15
CA LYS A 18 14.74 -34.98 6.07
C LYS A 18 14.40 -35.72 4.77
N GLN A 19 13.14 -35.71 4.35
CA GLN A 19 12.71 -36.35 3.10
C GLN A 19 13.41 -35.73 1.88
N ASN A 20 13.74 -34.44 1.95
CA ASN A 20 14.41 -33.70 0.88
C ASN A 20 15.92 -33.51 1.11
N ARG A 21 16.55 -34.30 2.00
CA ARG A 21 17.95 -34.08 2.40
C ARG A 21 18.93 -34.13 1.23
N GLN A 22 18.76 -35.10 0.33
CA GLN A 22 19.63 -35.25 -0.83
C GLN A 22 19.53 -34.05 -1.79
N PRO A 23 18.35 -33.67 -2.33
CA PRO A 23 18.25 -32.52 -3.23
C PRO A 23 18.66 -31.20 -2.55
N LEU A 24 18.39 -31.03 -1.26
CA LEU A 24 18.83 -29.84 -0.51
C LEU A 24 20.35 -29.79 -0.32
N GLY A 25 20.99 -30.94 -0.09
CA GLY A 25 22.44 -31.05 0.05
C GLY A 25 23.19 -30.87 -1.26
N ASP A 26 22.60 -31.32 -2.38
CA ASP A 26 23.21 -31.24 -3.72
C ASP A 26 23.21 -29.82 -4.31
N ARG A 27 22.51 -28.86 -3.68
CA ARG A 27 22.61 -27.43 -4.01
C ARG A 27 24.05 -26.93 -3.96
N GLU A 28 24.37 -25.95 -4.82
CA GLU A 28 25.72 -25.37 -4.93
C GLU A 28 26.81 -26.41 -5.19
N ASN A 29 26.54 -27.37 -6.07
CA ASN A 29 27.45 -28.47 -6.38
C ASN A 29 27.83 -29.31 -5.15
N GLY A 30 26.86 -29.58 -4.27
CA GLY A 30 27.06 -30.42 -3.09
C GLY A 30 27.63 -29.72 -1.86
N LYS A 31 27.84 -28.41 -1.89
CA LYS A 31 28.40 -27.64 -0.74
C LYS A 31 27.50 -27.66 0.49
N MET A 32 26.21 -27.92 0.32
CA MET A 32 25.26 -27.99 1.42
C MET A 32 25.18 -29.39 2.06
N ARG A 33 25.96 -30.39 1.61
CA ARG A 33 25.98 -31.70 2.27
C ARG A 33 26.51 -31.56 3.70
N GLY A 34 25.87 -32.24 4.66
CA GLY A 34 26.26 -32.22 6.07
C GLY A 34 25.08 -32.03 7.01
N ASP A 35 25.35 -31.44 8.17
CA ASP A 35 24.35 -31.21 9.21
C ASP A 35 23.49 -29.97 8.93
N GLU A 36 23.98 -29.00 8.17
CA GLU A 36 23.25 -27.79 7.81
C GLU A 36 22.66 -27.83 6.39
N PHE A 37 22.32 -29.02 5.90
CA PHE A 37 21.82 -29.21 4.54
C PHE A 37 20.58 -28.39 4.17
N TYR A 38 19.79 -28.03 5.19
CA TYR A 38 18.59 -27.22 5.07
C TYR A 38 18.86 -25.71 5.13
N ALA A 39 20.07 -25.28 5.47
CA ALA A 39 20.38 -23.87 5.65
C ALA A 39 20.36 -23.09 4.33
N TYR A 40 20.23 -21.76 4.44
CA TYR A 40 20.44 -20.87 3.31
C TYR A 40 21.91 -20.90 2.88
N ILE A 41 22.14 -20.91 1.57
CA ILE A 41 23.49 -20.89 1.01
C ILE A 41 24.17 -19.55 1.32
N TYR A 42 23.45 -18.45 1.12
CA TYR A 42 23.93 -17.10 1.34
C TYR A 42 22.89 -16.32 2.16
N PRO A 43 23.02 -16.23 3.48
CA PRO A 43 22.05 -15.54 4.33
C PRO A 43 22.13 -14.01 4.26
N LYS A 44 22.89 -13.43 3.32
CA LYS A 44 23.34 -12.03 3.34
C LYS A 44 22.22 -11.01 3.49
N ASN A 45 21.09 -11.23 2.80
CA ASN A 45 20.01 -10.24 2.75
C ASN A 45 18.82 -10.62 3.64
N LEU A 46 18.88 -11.73 4.39
CA LEU A 46 17.74 -12.17 5.21
C LEU A 46 17.40 -11.15 6.31
N ALA A 47 18.41 -10.56 6.92
CA ALA A 47 18.24 -9.53 7.95
C ALA A 47 17.65 -8.21 7.39
N GLU A 48 17.72 -7.97 6.08
CA GLU A 48 17.17 -6.76 5.47
C GLU A 48 15.64 -6.77 5.38
N PHE A 49 15.02 -7.95 5.51
CA PHE A 49 13.56 -8.08 5.52
C PHE A 49 12.95 -7.75 6.89
N GLU A 50 13.70 -7.87 7.98
CA GLU A 50 13.21 -7.68 9.35
C GLU A 50 13.08 -6.20 9.74
N THR A 51 12.38 -5.44 8.91
CA THR A 51 12.15 -4.00 9.07
C THR A 51 10.78 -3.61 8.52
N VAL A 52 10.30 -2.43 8.95
CA VAL A 52 9.12 -1.81 8.35
C VAL A 52 9.41 -1.47 6.90
N LYS A 53 8.57 -1.96 5.99
CA LYS A 53 8.78 -1.82 4.56
C LYS A 53 7.49 -1.75 3.77
N ILE A 54 7.50 -0.99 2.69
CA ILE A 54 6.45 -1.02 1.66
C ILE A 54 6.89 -1.98 0.56
N MET A 55 5.99 -2.81 0.06
CA MET A 55 6.27 -3.83 -0.95
C MET A 55 5.45 -3.58 -2.22
N THR A 56 6.01 -3.93 -3.38
CA THR A 56 5.34 -3.80 -4.68
C THR A 56 5.74 -4.91 -5.66
N PRO A 57 4.84 -5.38 -6.54
CA PRO A 57 5.20 -6.30 -7.62
C PRO A 57 6.16 -5.69 -8.64
N ASP A 58 7.05 -6.50 -9.24
CA ASP A 58 7.90 -6.06 -10.38
C ASP A 58 7.05 -5.64 -11.58
N ILE A 59 5.88 -6.26 -11.77
CA ILE A 59 5.01 -6.01 -12.92
C ILE A 59 3.59 -5.83 -12.39
N CYS A 60 3.00 -4.66 -12.64
CA CYS A 60 1.63 -4.37 -12.23
C CYS A 60 0.92 -3.48 -13.25
N GLY A 61 -0.41 -3.59 -13.27
CA GLY A 61 -1.28 -2.73 -14.08
C GLY A 61 -1.70 -1.45 -13.33
N LYS A 62 -1.41 -1.34 -12.04
CA LYS A 62 -1.71 -0.15 -11.26
C LYS A 62 -0.78 -0.13 -10.06
N PRO A 63 -0.70 0.97 -9.29
CA PRO A 63 -0.02 0.93 -8.01
C PRO A 63 -0.69 -0.11 -7.11
N GLU A 64 0.07 -1.12 -6.70
CA GLU A 64 -0.37 -2.21 -5.82
C GLU A 64 0.63 -2.34 -4.67
N MET A 65 0.76 -1.26 -3.91
CA MET A 65 1.68 -1.18 -2.80
C MET A 65 1.03 -1.77 -1.54
N SER A 66 1.77 -2.63 -0.86
CA SER A 66 1.41 -3.21 0.44
C SER A 66 2.40 -2.76 1.50
N ILE A 67 2.04 -2.84 2.78
CA ILE A 67 2.94 -2.48 3.88
C ILE A 67 3.13 -3.66 4.82
N ASP A 68 4.38 -3.91 5.20
CA ASP A 68 4.75 -4.78 6.31
C ASP A 68 5.21 -3.90 7.48
N LEU A 69 4.40 -3.86 8.54
CA LEU A 69 4.72 -3.14 9.76
C LEU A 69 5.42 -4.02 10.81
N SER A 70 5.37 -5.36 10.68
CA SER A 70 6.01 -6.27 11.64
C SER A 70 7.43 -6.65 11.24
N GLY A 71 7.76 -6.55 9.95
CA GLY A 71 9.03 -7.02 9.40
C GLY A 71 9.06 -8.53 9.19
N GLU A 72 7.91 -9.21 9.28
CA GLU A 72 7.82 -10.67 9.24
C GLU A 72 7.52 -11.20 7.84
N LEU A 73 7.28 -10.33 6.85
CA LEU A 73 7.02 -10.74 5.48
C LEU A 73 8.30 -10.85 4.67
N TYR A 74 8.46 -12.00 4.02
CA TYR A 74 9.59 -12.33 3.16
C TYR A 74 9.10 -12.53 1.73
N HIS A 75 9.90 -12.08 0.76
CA HIS A 75 9.59 -12.28 -0.64
C HIS A 75 10.84 -12.57 -1.46
N THR A 76 10.63 -13.17 -2.63
CA THR A 76 11.68 -13.43 -3.62
C THR A 76 11.71 -12.33 -4.68
N THR A 77 12.13 -12.64 -5.91
CA THR A 77 12.55 -11.67 -6.93
C THR A 77 11.42 -10.97 -7.70
N THR A 78 10.16 -11.36 -7.48
CA THR A 78 9.00 -10.78 -8.17
C THR A 78 8.33 -9.65 -7.38
N LEU A 79 8.79 -9.39 -6.17
CA LEU A 79 8.41 -8.27 -5.33
C LEU A 79 9.66 -7.44 -5.00
N TYR A 80 9.49 -6.14 -4.83
CA TYR A 80 10.51 -5.23 -4.29
C TYR A 80 10.01 -4.62 -2.99
N SER A 81 10.94 -4.26 -2.11
CA SER A 81 10.67 -3.58 -0.84
C SER A 81 11.35 -2.21 -0.78
N PHE A 82 10.69 -1.26 -0.14
CA PHE A 82 11.22 0.04 0.26
C PHE A 82 11.34 0.05 1.78
N ALA A 83 12.57 -0.09 2.28
CA ALA A 83 12.87 0.12 3.69
C ALA A 83 13.09 1.61 3.98
N PHE A 84 12.68 2.05 5.17
CA PHE A 84 12.82 3.44 5.58
C PHE A 84 14.18 3.68 6.24
N LYS A 85 14.84 4.77 5.87
CA LYS A 85 16.07 5.21 6.55
C LYS A 85 15.73 5.78 7.94
N PRO A 86 16.65 5.70 8.93
CA PRO A 86 16.40 6.16 10.30
C PRO A 86 16.03 7.65 10.43
N ASP A 87 16.43 8.48 9.47
CA ASP A 87 16.18 9.93 9.45
C ASP A 87 14.79 10.31 8.92
N VAL A 88 14.06 9.37 8.28
CA VAL A 88 12.70 9.61 7.79
C VAL A 88 11.74 9.71 8.98
N GLN A 89 11.19 10.91 9.21
CA GLN A 89 10.26 11.17 10.32
C GLN A 89 8.78 10.93 9.99
N LYS A 90 8.45 10.84 8.69
CA LYS A 90 7.08 10.65 8.21
C LYS A 90 6.60 9.23 8.48
N ASN A 91 5.33 9.08 8.82
CA ASN A 91 4.72 7.77 9.05
C ASN A 91 4.77 6.91 7.78
N PRO A 92 5.19 5.63 7.84
CA PRO A 92 5.14 4.70 6.70
C PRO A 92 3.79 4.65 5.97
N LYS A 93 2.67 4.85 6.67
CA LYS A 93 1.33 4.87 6.07
C LYS A 93 1.07 6.09 5.19
N PHE A 94 1.68 7.24 5.47
CA PHE A 94 1.62 8.39 4.56
C PHE A 94 2.20 8.00 3.19
N PHE A 95 3.38 7.37 3.19
CA PHE A 95 3.99 6.88 1.96
C PHE A 95 3.17 5.80 1.28
N LEU A 96 2.51 4.91 2.04
CA LEU A 96 1.62 3.91 1.46
C LEU A 96 0.45 4.54 0.69
N GLY A 97 -0.15 5.59 1.25
CA GLY A 97 -1.21 6.35 0.59
C GLY A 97 -0.70 7.06 -0.66
N LEU A 98 0.43 7.77 -0.54
CA LEU A 98 1.08 8.45 -1.67
C LEU A 98 1.45 7.47 -2.80
N LEU A 99 2.13 6.37 -2.47
CA LEU A 99 2.62 5.38 -3.44
C LEU A 99 1.50 4.60 -4.15
N ASN A 100 0.30 4.55 -3.56
CA ASN A 100 -0.88 3.97 -4.21
C ASN A 100 -1.72 5.00 -5.00
N SER A 101 -1.33 6.28 -5.01
CA SER A 101 -2.12 7.33 -5.65
C SER A 101 -2.06 7.32 -7.17
N LYS A 102 -3.06 7.95 -7.80
CA LYS A 102 -3.09 8.18 -9.25
C LYS A 102 -1.94 9.06 -9.75
N VAL A 103 -1.37 9.93 -8.91
CA VAL A 103 -0.20 10.75 -9.27
C VAL A 103 1.03 9.86 -9.53
N ILE A 104 1.25 8.85 -8.68
CA ILE A 104 2.34 7.88 -8.87
C ILE A 104 2.13 7.07 -10.14
N TRP A 105 0.90 6.60 -10.37
CA TRP A 105 0.58 5.88 -11.59
C TRP A 105 0.85 6.71 -12.84
N TYR A 106 0.38 7.96 -12.86
CA TYR A 106 0.62 8.88 -13.96
C TYR A 106 2.12 9.07 -14.21
N PHE A 107 2.90 9.38 -13.17
CA PHE A 107 4.35 9.57 -13.27
C PHE A 107 5.02 8.35 -13.92
N LEU A 108 4.69 7.14 -13.45
CA LEU A 108 5.28 5.91 -13.98
C LEU A 108 4.77 5.58 -15.39
N SER A 109 3.53 5.92 -15.72
CA SER A 109 2.99 5.74 -17.07
C SER A 109 3.70 6.61 -18.12
N VAL A 110 4.27 7.74 -17.68
CA VAL A 110 4.98 8.69 -18.55
C VAL A 110 6.49 8.40 -18.57
N THR A 111 7.08 8.00 -17.45
CA THR A 111 8.54 7.83 -17.30
C THR A 111 9.02 6.38 -17.38
N GLY A 112 8.14 5.42 -17.11
CA GLY A 112 8.44 4.00 -17.02
C GLY A 112 8.54 3.32 -18.38
N THR A 113 8.93 2.04 -18.35
CA THR A 113 8.98 1.18 -19.54
C THR A 113 7.67 0.40 -19.67
N PRO A 114 6.84 0.65 -20.70
CA PRO A 114 5.61 -0.10 -20.90
C PRO A 114 5.90 -1.54 -21.32
N LEU A 115 5.10 -2.46 -20.79
CA LEU A 115 5.04 -3.85 -21.20
C LEU A 115 3.75 -4.10 -22.00
N ARG A 116 3.70 -5.25 -22.69
CA ARG A 116 2.51 -5.64 -23.46
C ARG A 116 1.29 -5.71 -22.53
N GLY A 117 0.16 -5.14 -22.98
CA GLY A 117 -1.11 -5.16 -22.23
C GLY A 117 -1.28 -4.03 -21.21
N GLY A 118 -0.47 -2.97 -21.28
CA GLY A 118 -0.63 -1.80 -20.39
C GLY A 118 -0.01 -1.97 -19.00
N TYR A 119 0.75 -3.06 -18.79
CA TYR A 119 1.52 -3.27 -17.57
C TYR A 119 2.78 -2.39 -17.56
N LEU A 120 3.18 -1.96 -16.36
CA LEU A 120 4.44 -1.26 -16.14
C LEU A 120 5.35 -2.12 -15.28
N ARG A 121 6.67 -1.96 -15.49
CA ARG A 121 7.66 -2.54 -14.60
C ARG A 121 7.94 -1.61 -13.42
N PHE A 122 7.61 -2.05 -12.21
CA PHE A 122 7.87 -1.36 -10.94
C PHE A 122 9.18 -1.88 -10.33
N LYS A 123 10.30 -1.35 -10.83
CA LYS A 123 11.61 -1.46 -10.18
C LYS A 123 11.91 -0.21 -9.38
N THR A 124 12.62 -0.37 -8.28
CA THR A 124 13.05 0.71 -7.39
C THR A 124 13.72 1.87 -8.15
N GLU A 125 14.51 1.59 -9.19
CA GLU A 125 15.15 2.61 -10.03
C GLU A 125 14.16 3.54 -10.76
N TYR A 126 12.99 3.06 -11.16
CA TYR A 126 11.99 3.90 -11.85
C TYR A 126 11.28 4.86 -10.88
N LEU A 127 11.27 4.56 -9.59
CA LEU A 127 10.71 5.43 -8.56
C LEU A 127 11.71 6.46 -8.03
N LYS A 128 13.03 6.23 -8.18
CA LYS A 128 14.05 7.18 -7.69
C LYS A 128 13.88 8.63 -8.17
N PRO A 129 13.47 8.90 -9.43
CA PRO A 129 13.30 10.27 -9.90
C PRO A 129 11.96 10.89 -9.44
N PHE A 130 11.06 10.13 -8.80
CA PHE A 130 9.78 10.65 -8.35
C PHE A 130 9.99 11.67 -7.21
N PRO A 131 9.59 12.94 -7.40
CA PRO A 131 9.75 13.95 -6.36
C PRO A 131 8.73 13.72 -5.25
N ILE A 132 9.17 13.63 -4.00
CA ILE A 132 8.27 13.63 -2.84
C ILE A 132 8.03 15.09 -2.46
N ALA A 133 6.86 15.62 -2.83
CA ALA A 133 6.46 16.98 -2.51
C ALA A 133 6.38 17.24 -0.99
N GLU A 134 6.57 18.50 -0.60
CA GLU A 134 6.38 18.93 0.79
C GLU A 134 4.89 18.84 1.16
N SER A 135 4.61 18.34 2.36
CA SER A 135 3.27 18.07 2.86
C SER A 135 3.09 18.72 4.23
N LYS A 136 1.88 19.19 4.52
CA LYS A 136 1.55 19.72 5.84
C LYS A 136 1.21 18.59 6.81
N PRO A 137 1.47 18.73 8.12
CA PRO A 137 1.19 17.69 9.11
C PRO A 137 -0.28 17.24 9.15
N GLU A 138 -1.23 18.12 8.86
CA GLU A 138 -2.65 17.79 8.73
C GLU A 138 -2.95 16.91 7.51
N GLN A 139 -2.30 17.14 6.38
CA GLN A 139 -2.46 16.32 5.17
C GLN A 139 -1.91 14.91 5.42
N GLU A 140 -0.74 14.81 6.05
CA GLU A 140 -0.13 13.54 6.42
C GLU A 140 -1.04 12.72 7.33
N ARG A 141 -1.53 13.33 8.42
CA ARG A 141 -2.45 12.67 9.37
C ARG A 141 -3.77 12.25 8.71
N ALA A 142 -4.31 13.06 7.81
CA ALA A 142 -5.54 12.73 7.09
C ALA A 142 -5.34 11.52 6.16
N ILE A 143 -4.22 11.47 5.41
CA ILE A 143 -3.86 10.31 4.59
C ILE A 143 -3.65 9.07 5.47
N GLU A 144 -2.90 9.19 6.56
CA GLU A 144 -2.69 8.08 7.50
C GLU A 144 -4.00 7.50 8.03
N THR A 145 -4.95 8.37 8.40
CA THR A 145 -6.27 7.96 8.92
C THR A 145 -7.07 7.21 7.85
N LEU A 146 -7.11 7.74 6.62
CA LEU A 146 -7.82 7.10 5.50
C LEU A 146 -7.14 5.78 5.10
N VAL A 147 -5.82 5.70 5.12
CA VAL A 147 -5.07 4.46 4.88
C VAL A 147 -5.42 3.41 5.92
N ASP A 148 -5.53 3.79 7.20
CA ASP A 148 -5.98 2.88 8.26
C ASP A 148 -7.38 2.34 7.98
N TYR A 149 -8.31 3.18 7.50
CA TYR A 149 -9.64 2.74 7.13
C TYR A 149 -9.59 1.73 5.98
N VAL A 150 -8.87 2.04 4.90
CA VAL A 150 -8.73 1.16 3.73
C VAL A 150 -8.10 -0.18 4.12
N LEU A 151 -7.04 -0.18 4.93
CA LEU A 151 -6.39 -1.41 5.40
C LEU A 151 -7.32 -2.27 6.25
N TYR A 152 -8.10 -1.65 7.14
CA TYR A 152 -9.06 -2.36 7.98
C TYR A 152 -10.19 -3.00 7.15
N LEU A 153 -10.72 -2.27 6.16
CA LEU A 153 -11.76 -2.77 5.28
C LEU A 153 -11.26 -3.92 4.41
N LYS A 154 -10.02 -3.85 3.91
CA LYS A 154 -9.41 -4.92 3.09
C LYS A 154 -9.04 -6.16 3.92
N SER A 155 -8.65 -6.00 5.18
CA SER A 155 -8.29 -7.13 6.06
C SER A 155 -9.50 -7.90 6.59
N SER A 156 -10.69 -7.30 6.57
CA SER A 156 -11.93 -7.91 7.07
C SER A 156 -12.49 -9.04 6.19
N GLY A 157 -11.86 -9.33 5.05
CA GLY A 157 -12.28 -10.35 4.08
C GLY A 157 -13.47 -9.91 3.22
N GLU A 158 -13.66 -10.53 2.05
CA GLU A 158 -14.86 -10.28 1.23
C GLU A 158 -16.09 -10.98 1.84
N PRO A 159 -17.22 -10.27 2.06
CA PRO A 159 -18.45 -10.88 2.51
C PRO A 159 -18.98 -11.92 1.51
N ASN A 160 -19.51 -13.04 2.01
CA ASN A 160 -20.14 -14.07 1.17
C ASN A 160 -21.36 -13.56 0.39
N LYS A 161 -22.02 -12.50 0.86
CA LYS A 161 -23.18 -11.89 0.19
C LYS A 161 -22.73 -10.81 -0.79
N MET A 162 -23.12 -10.96 -2.05
CA MET A 162 -22.74 -10.08 -3.17
C MET A 162 -23.00 -8.58 -2.89
N ASP A 163 -24.15 -8.25 -2.31
CA ASP A 163 -24.51 -6.85 -2.01
C ASP A 163 -23.60 -6.23 -0.95
N GLN A 164 -23.25 -7.01 0.07
CA GLN A 164 -22.34 -6.57 1.13
C GLN A 164 -20.91 -6.39 0.60
N ALA A 165 -20.46 -7.31 -0.28
CA ALA A 165 -19.17 -7.19 -0.94
C ALA A 165 -19.12 -5.96 -1.86
N SER A 166 -20.19 -5.68 -2.60
CA SER A 166 -20.28 -4.49 -3.45
C SER A 166 -20.27 -3.20 -2.63
N SER A 167 -21.02 -3.13 -1.52
CA SER A 167 -21.00 -1.99 -0.62
C SER A 167 -19.62 -1.76 0.01
N LEU A 168 -18.93 -2.83 0.42
CA LEU A 168 -17.56 -2.75 0.94
C LEU A 168 -16.59 -2.20 -0.11
N ARG A 169 -16.68 -2.67 -1.36
CA ARG A 169 -15.84 -2.18 -2.46
C ARG A 169 -16.06 -0.70 -2.75
N VAL A 170 -17.32 -0.26 -2.82
CA VAL A 170 -17.65 1.16 -3.05
C VAL A 170 -17.12 2.05 -1.92
N MET A 171 -17.32 1.64 -0.67
CA MET A 171 -16.81 2.39 0.49
C MET A 171 -15.28 2.46 0.50
N THR A 172 -14.60 1.34 0.21
CA THR A 172 -13.14 1.28 0.15
C THR A 172 -12.61 2.20 -0.95
N ALA A 173 -13.18 2.10 -2.15
CA ALA A 173 -12.81 2.94 -3.29
C ALA A 173 -13.05 4.44 -3.01
N TYR A 174 -14.09 4.79 -2.25
CA TYR A 174 -14.35 6.17 -1.85
C TYR A 174 -13.26 6.71 -0.93
N PHE A 175 -12.81 5.94 0.06
CA PHE A 175 -11.71 6.37 0.92
C PHE A 175 -10.38 6.46 0.16
N GLU A 176 -10.13 5.57 -0.81
CA GLU A 176 -8.98 5.69 -1.73
C GLU A 176 -9.07 6.97 -2.57
N GLN A 177 -10.27 7.33 -3.06
CA GLN A 177 -10.47 8.58 -3.81
C GLN A 177 -10.20 9.83 -2.95
N LEU A 178 -10.51 9.79 -1.64
CA LEU A 178 -10.16 10.88 -0.72
C LEU A 178 -8.65 10.99 -0.49
N ILE A 179 -7.93 9.86 -0.49
CA ILE A 179 -6.45 9.86 -0.46
C ILE A 179 -5.91 10.51 -1.74
N ASP A 180 -6.43 10.13 -2.92
CA ASP A 180 -6.06 10.76 -4.20
C ASP A 180 -6.29 12.27 -4.17
N ALA A 181 -7.43 12.73 -3.65
CA ALA A 181 -7.74 14.16 -3.53
C ALA A 181 -6.71 14.92 -2.68
N LEU A 182 -6.33 14.36 -1.52
CA LEU A 182 -5.28 14.94 -0.66
C LEU A 182 -3.92 14.94 -1.37
N VAL A 183 -3.60 13.90 -2.13
CA VAL A 183 -2.35 13.85 -2.91
C VAL A 183 -2.36 14.89 -4.03
N TYR A 184 -3.49 15.10 -4.72
CA TYR A 184 -3.59 16.19 -5.70
C TYR A 184 -3.33 17.55 -5.06
N GLU A 185 -3.88 17.81 -3.89
CA GLU A 185 -3.64 19.06 -3.17
C GLU A 185 -2.18 19.24 -2.74
N ILE A 186 -1.48 18.15 -2.40
CA ILE A 186 -0.05 18.21 -2.07
C ILE A 186 0.80 18.59 -3.30
N TYR A 187 0.49 18.06 -4.49
CA TYR A 187 1.30 18.28 -5.70
C TYR A 187 0.89 19.51 -6.51
N PHE A 188 -0.35 19.96 -6.39
CA PHE A 188 -0.92 21.10 -7.15
C PHE A 188 -1.65 22.07 -6.22
N PRO A 189 -1.01 22.59 -5.15
CA PRO A 189 -1.67 23.41 -4.14
C PRO A 189 -2.34 24.67 -4.71
N GLU A 190 -1.84 25.20 -5.82
CA GLU A 190 -2.40 26.34 -6.54
C GLU A 190 -3.83 26.10 -7.08
N GLU A 191 -4.17 24.85 -7.40
CA GLU A 191 -5.53 24.47 -7.86
C GLU A 191 -6.55 24.48 -6.70
N PHE A 192 -6.08 24.55 -5.45
CA PHE A 192 -6.87 24.40 -4.23
C PHE A 192 -6.81 25.63 -3.31
N SER A 193 -6.55 26.81 -3.85
CA SER A 193 -6.49 28.06 -3.08
C SER A 193 -7.83 28.45 -2.42
N ASP A 194 -8.95 27.99 -2.97
CA ASP A 194 -10.29 28.18 -2.41
C ASP A 194 -10.56 27.14 -1.32
N SER A 195 -10.77 27.60 -0.09
CA SER A 195 -11.04 26.72 1.06
C SER A 195 -12.28 25.84 0.88
N GLY A 196 -13.26 26.29 0.10
CA GLY A 196 -14.46 25.49 -0.22
C GLY A 196 -14.18 24.29 -1.15
N LYS A 197 -12.98 24.22 -1.72
CA LYS A 197 -12.53 23.18 -2.65
C LYS A 197 -11.29 22.42 -2.17
N SER A 198 -10.57 22.95 -1.18
CA SER A 198 -9.42 22.32 -0.54
C SER A 198 -9.80 21.01 0.16
N PRO A 199 -9.27 19.85 -0.29
CA PRO A 199 -9.51 18.56 0.33
C PRO A 199 -9.18 18.54 1.83
N ILE A 200 -8.01 19.05 2.23
CA ILE A 200 -7.61 19.04 3.64
C ILE A 200 -8.46 19.95 4.50
N HIS A 201 -8.88 21.11 3.99
CA HIS A 201 -9.77 21.99 4.74
C HIS A 201 -11.11 21.29 5.04
N LEU A 202 -11.73 20.69 4.03
CA LEU A 202 -13.01 20.01 4.16
C LEU A 202 -12.92 18.73 5.02
N LEU A 203 -11.84 17.96 4.88
CA LEU A 203 -11.64 16.74 5.69
C LEU A 203 -11.32 17.06 7.15
N THR A 204 -10.65 18.18 7.43
CA THR A 204 -10.46 18.66 8.80
C THR A 204 -11.79 19.02 9.45
N GLN A 205 -12.67 19.72 8.72
CA GLN A 205 -14.03 20.02 9.20
C GLN A 205 -14.88 18.77 9.40
N ALA A 206 -14.65 17.72 8.59
CA ALA A 206 -15.36 16.46 8.70
C ALA A 206 -15.00 15.63 9.94
N GLN A 207 -13.92 16.00 10.66
CA GLN A 207 -13.47 15.42 11.93
C GLN A 207 -13.42 13.89 11.89
N LEU A 208 -12.63 13.34 10.97
CA LEU A 208 -12.48 11.89 10.84
C LEU A 208 -11.81 11.31 12.11
N PRO A 209 -12.41 10.31 12.77
CA PRO A 209 -11.85 9.74 13.99
C PRO A 209 -10.67 8.80 13.71
N VAL A 210 -9.68 8.76 14.60
CA VAL A 210 -8.55 7.81 14.46
C VAL A 210 -9.04 6.38 14.70
N LEU A 211 -8.82 5.47 13.74
CA LEU A 211 -9.34 4.10 13.77
C LEU A 211 -8.94 3.31 15.03
N LYS A 212 -7.74 3.57 15.58
CA LYS A 212 -7.24 2.91 16.79
C LYS A 212 -8.01 3.29 18.04
N GLU A 213 -8.59 4.49 18.06
CA GLU A 213 -9.32 5.05 19.22
C GLU A 213 -10.81 4.66 19.21
N LEU A 214 -11.31 4.17 18.08
CA LEU A 214 -12.70 3.71 17.95
C LEU A 214 -12.98 2.50 18.84
N LYS A 215 -14.07 2.59 19.59
CA LYS A 215 -14.63 1.50 20.39
C LYS A 215 -15.85 0.90 19.69
N GLY A 216 -16.06 -0.39 19.84
CA GLY A 216 -17.21 -1.10 19.24
C GLY A 216 -16.94 -1.61 17.82
N ASP A 217 -18.02 -1.78 17.05
CA ASP A 217 -17.95 -2.28 15.67
C ASP A 217 -17.41 -1.20 14.73
N LYS A 218 -16.10 -1.27 14.45
CA LYS A 218 -15.40 -0.35 13.55
C LYS A 218 -15.97 -0.39 12.14
N ALA A 219 -16.42 -1.55 11.64
CA ALA A 219 -16.98 -1.66 10.29
C ALA A 219 -18.30 -0.89 10.18
N SER A 220 -19.14 -0.93 11.21
CA SER A 220 -20.35 -0.11 11.27
C SER A 220 -20.02 1.38 11.33
N ILE A 221 -19.08 1.79 12.19
CA ILE A 221 -18.68 3.20 12.32
C ILE A 221 -18.13 3.75 10.99
N LEU A 222 -17.29 2.98 10.29
CA LEU A 222 -16.79 3.39 8.98
C LEU A 222 -17.90 3.49 7.93
N ARG A 223 -18.91 2.62 8.00
CA ARG A 223 -20.10 2.72 7.13
C ARG A 223 -20.88 4.01 7.37
N ASP A 224 -21.06 4.40 8.63
CA ASP A 224 -21.76 5.64 8.99
C ASP A 224 -20.97 6.88 8.54
N ILE A 225 -19.63 6.85 8.70
CA ILE A 225 -18.73 7.89 8.17
C ILE A 225 -18.88 7.98 6.64
N PHE A 226 -18.80 6.85 5.94
CA PHE A 226 -18.98 6.81 4.50
C PHE A 226 -20.33 7.38 4.09
N GLN A 227 -21.45 6.95 4.69
CA GLN A 227 -22.79 7.45 4.37
C GLN A 227 -22.91 8.97 4.54
N ARG A 228 -22.32 9.52 5.63
CA ARG A 228 -22.30 10.96 5.87
C ARG A 228 -21.48 11.70 4.81
N LEU A 229 -20.26 11.27 4.54
CA LEU A 229 -19.38 11.94 3.58
C LEU A 229 -19.84 11.77 2.13
N TYR A 230 -20.53 10.68 1.83
CA TYR A 230 -21.07 10.34 0.51
C TYR A 230 -22.48 10.92 0.31
N ALA A 231 -23.05 11.65 1.26
CA ALA A 231 -24.33 12.32 1.04
C ALA A 231 -24.21 13.36 -0.08
N THR A 232 -25.25 13.51 -0.91
CA THR A 232 -25.23 14.33 -2.14
C THR A 232 -24.97 15.81 -1.89
N ASP A 233 -25.33 16.30 -0.72
CA ASP A 233 -25.17 17.68 -0.24
C ASP A 233 -23.89 17.88 0.59
N HIS A 234 -23.12 16.81 0.87
CA HIS A 234 -21.94 16.91 1.69
C HIS A 234 -20.79 17.62 0.94
N PRO A 235 -20.13 18.63 1.55
CA PRO A 235 -19.06 19.39 0.88
C PRO A 235 -17.91 18.52 0.34
N VAL A 236 -17.51 17.48 1.07
CA VAL A 236 -16.48 16.52 0.62
C VAL A 236 -16.88 15.82 -0.69
N ARG A 237 -18.15 15.43 -0.85
CA ARG A 237 -18.62 14.82 -2.10
C ARG A 237 -18.64 15.83 -3.23
N SER A 238 -19.10 17.05 -2.98
CA SER A 238 -19.07 18.15 -3.95
C SER A 238 -17.65 18.48 -4.40
N MET A 239 -16.67 18.46 -3.49
CA MET A 239 -15.25 18.63 -3.81
C MET A 239 -14.73 17.56 -4.76
N LEU A 240 -15.12 16.29 -4.57
CA LEU A 240 -14.71 15.22 -5.48
C LEU A 240 -15.25 15.43 -6.91
N PHE A 241 -16.47 15.95 -7.06
CA PHE A 241 -16.98 16.34 -8.39
C PHE A 241 -16.24 17.54 -8.97
N PHE A 242 -15.81 18.48 -8.12
CA PHE A 242 -14.99 19.61 -8.57
C PHE A 242 -13.65 19.14 -9.15
N LEU A 243 -13.05 18.07 -8.63
CA LEU A 243 -11.79 17.51 -9.17
C LEU A 243 -11.90 17.18 -10.67
N ASP A 244 -13.06 16.70 -11.14
CA ASP A 244 -13.30 16.40 -12.56
C ASP A 244 -13.28 17.66 -13.45
N SER A 245 -13.42 18.86 -12.87
CA SER A 245 -13.32 20.13 -13.60
C SER A 245 -11.88 20.60 -13.80
N LEU A 246 -10.93 20.08 -13.02
CA LEU A 246 -9.51 20.45 -13.10
C LEU A 246 -8.84 19.73 -14.28
N GLU A 247 -8.23 20.48 -15.19
CA GLU A 247 -7.50 19.90 -16.32
C GLU A 247 -6.36 19.00 -15.86
N THR A 248 -5.59 19.46 -14.88
CA THR A 248 -4.47 18.72 -14.26
C THR A 248 -4.91 17.35 -13.76
N VAL A 249 -6.02 17.29 -13.02
CA VAL A 249 -6.58 16.02 -12.53
C VAL A 249 -7.05 15.15 -13.69
N ARG A 250 -7.79 15.70 -14.66
CA ARG A 250 -8.26 14.92 -15.83
C ARG A 250 -7.11 14.29 -16.61
N VAL A 251 -5.99 14.99 -16.80
CA VAL A 251 -4.81 14.47 -17.50
C VAL A 251 -4.21 13.29 -16.72
N ILE A 252 -4.09 13.41 -15.41
CA ILE A 252 -3.60 12.34 -14.52
C ILE A 252 -4.53 11.12 -14.59
N GLU A 253 -5.83 11.35 -14.45
CA GLU A 253 -6.82 10.26 -14.40
C GLU A 253 -7.04 9.59 -15.76
N ALA A 254 -6.86 10.30 -16.87
CA ALA A 254 -6.98 9.72 -18.20
C ALA A 254 -5.97 8.57 -18.40
N LYS A 255 -4.76 8.69 -17.85
CA LYS A 255 -3.75 7.62 -17.88
C LYS A 255 -4.09 6.44 -16.97
N SER A 256 -4.86 6.68 -15.92
CA SER A 256 -5.39 5.60 -15.05
C SER A 256 -6.54 4.82 -15.69
N LYS A 257 -7.23 5.40 -16.69
CA LYS A 257 -8.39 4.79 -17.38
C LYS A 257 -8.05 4.06 -18.69
N MET A 258 -6.80 4.06 -19.14
CA MET A 258 -6.39 3.36 -20.37
C MET A 258 -6.22 1.82 -20.19
N GLN A 259 -6.92 1.23 -19.21
CA GLN A 259 -6.97 -0.21 -18.93
C GLN A 259 -8.37 -0.78 -19.09
#